data_AF-A0A7K0JN81-F1
#
_entry.id   AF-A0A7K0JN81-F1
#
_cell.length_a   1.000
_cell.length_b   1.000
_cell.length_c   1.000
_cell.angle_alpha   90.00
_cell.angle_beta   90.00
_cell.angle_gamma   90.00
#
_symmetry.space_group_name_H-M   'P 1'
#
loop_
_entity.id
_entity.type
_entity.pdbx_description
1 polymer ?
#
loop_
_entity_poly.entity_id
_entity_poly.type
_entity_poly.pdbx_seq_one_letter_code
_entity_poly.pdbx_strand_id
1 'polypeptide(L)'
;MEQKIKAYKAFDKDLSCRGFKYKVGKEYEETGDIKACEKGFHACPYPLDVFGYYAPAGSRFCEVEQSGKIDDSESDKVCSSKIRIGAELDIRGLVKAAVSYVKERCTNEYNAEPGKPAMTGYRGVATAGDRGAATAGNCGVATAGDRGAATAGDGGAATAGDGGAATAGDGGVATAGYRGVATAGYRGVAMAGDRGAATAGDGGAATAGDRGAATAGNYGAATAGDGGAATAGDGGAATAGDRGAATAGNYGAATAG
;
A
#
# COMPACT_ATOMS: atom_id res chain seq x y z
N MET A 1 7.43 -32.07 13.19
CA MET A 1 7.44 -32.23 11.72
C MET A 1 8.76 -31.67 11.22
N GLU A 2 9.42 -32.34 10.27
CA GLU A 2 10.63 -31.84 9.63
C GLU A 2 10.27 -30.60 8.77
N GLN A 3 11.01 -29.51 8.92
CA GLN A 3 10.79 -28.30 8.11
C GLN A 3 11.10 -28.62 6.64
N LYS A 4 10.19 -28.23 5.75
CA LYS A 4 10.35 -28.38 4.30
C LYS A 4 10.24 -27.02 3.64
N ILE A 5 11.20 -26.70 2.78
CA ILE A 5 11.26 -25.44 2.04
C ILE A 5 11.16 -25.76 0.56
N LYS A 6 10.20 -25.11 -0.12
CA LYS A 6 10.15 -25.10 -1.58
C LYS A 6 11.15 -24.07 -2.11
N ALA A 7 12.03 -24.49 -3.00
CA ALA A 7 13.08 -23.68 -3.59
C ALA A 7 13.30 -24.06 -5.06
N TYR A 8 14.26 -23.41 -5.71
CA TYR A 8 14.56 -23.56 -7.14
C TYR A 8 16.06 -23.74 -7.33
N LYS A 9 16.45 -24.75 -8.10
CA LYS A 9 17.86 -25.08 -8.34
C LYS A 9 18.16 -25.08 -9.82
N ALA A 10 19.25 -24.41 -10.18
CA ALA A 10 19.85 -24.51 -11.50
C ALA A 10 20.96 -25.56 -11.54
N PHE A 11 21.15 -26.12 -12.72
CA PHE A 11 22.13 -27.15 -13.03
C PHE A 11 22.78 -26.86 -14.39
N ASP A 12 23.93 -27.47 -14.60
CA ASP A 12 24.52 -27.64 -15.93
C ASP A 12 23.59 -28.45 -16.85
N LYS A 13 23.88 -28.41 -18.15
CA LYS A 13 23.08 -29.08 -19.20
C LYS A 13 22.87 -30.59 -18.95
N ASP A 14 23.82 -31.25 -18.28
CA ASP A 14 23.77 -32.68 -17.98
C ASP A 14 23.15 -32.99 -16.60
N LEU A 15 22.51 -32.00 -15.97
CA LEU A 15 21.92 -32.02 -14.63
C LEU A 15 22.95 -32.16 -13.49
N SER A 16 24.16 -31.63 -13.67
CA SER A 16 25.16 -31.53 -12.60
C SER A 16 25.16 -30.18 -11.89
N CYS A 17 25.71 -30.16 -10.67
CA CYS A 17 26.10 -28.94 -9.97
C CYS A 17 27.32 -29.27 -9.11
N ARG A 18 28.41 -28.51 -9.25
CA ARG A 18 29.70 -28.71 -8.52
C ARG A 18 30.22 -30.15 -8.58
N GLY A 19 30.10 -30.81 -9.74
CA GLY A 19 30.58 -32.18 -9.96
C GLY A 19 29.67 -33.30 -9.43
N PHE A 20 28.57 -32.96 -8.75
CA PHE A 20 27.55 -33.95 -8.37
C PHE A 20 26.45 -34.02 -9.43
N LYS A 21 26.06 -35.25 -9.82
CA LYS A 21 25.04 -35.48 -10.84
C LYS A 21 23.69 -35.84 -10.24
N TYR A 22 22.67 -35.08 -10.60
CA TYR A 22 21.32 -35.24 -10.08
C TYR A 22 20.42 -35.98 -11.07
N LYS A 23 19.25 -36.39 -10.60
CA LYS A 23 18.15 -36.93 -11.40
C LYS A 23 16.84 -36.35 -10.92
N VAL A 24 16.00 -35.92 -11.86
CA VAL A 24 14.62 -35.49 -11.59
C VAL A 24 13.86 -36.62 -10.88
N GLY A 25 13.08 -36.26 -9.86
CA GLY A 25 12.30 -37.16 -9.02
C GLY A 25 13.09 -37.92 -7.95
N LYS A 26 14.39 -37.65 -7.78
CA LYS A 26 15.24 -38.30 -6.77
C LYS A 26 15.50 -37.41 -5.57
N GLU A 27 15.76 -38.07 -4.45
CA GLU A 27 16.14 -37.47 -3.17
C GLU A 27 17.60 -37.78 -2.89
N TYR A 28 18.26 -36.83 -2.25
CA TYR A 28 19.67 -36.89 -1.90
C TYR A 28 19.84 -36.38 -0.47
N GLU A 29 20.75 -37.01 0.25
CA GLU A 29 21.10 -36.66 1.62
C GLU A 29 22.61 -36.56 1.77
N GLU A 30 23.05 -35.51 2.45
CA GLU A 30 24.44 -35.22 2.80
C GLU A 30 24.58 -35.23 4.33
N THR A 31 25.65 -35.83 4.82
CA THR A 31 25.87 -36.03 6.26
C THR A 31 26.95 -35.08 6.80
N GLY A 32 26.92 -34.81 8.10
CA GLY A 32 27.87 -33.92 8.79
C GLY A 32 27.32 -32.51 9.05
N ASP A 33 28.23 -31.53 9.12
CA ASP A 33 27.89 -30.14 9.37
C ASP A 33 27.56 -29.44 8.05
N ILE A 34 26.29 -29.09 7.91
CA ILE A 34 25.77 -28.35 6.77
C ILE A 34 26.00 -26.88 7.02
N LYS A 35 26.61 -26.20 6.05
CA LYS A 35 26.89 -24.77 6.11
C LYS A 35 26.76 -24.16 4.72
N ALA A 36 26.10 -23.00 4.65
CA ALA A 36 25.97 -22.24 3.42
C ALA A 36 27.34 -22.00 2.78
N CYS A 37 27.39 -22.08 1.45
CA CYS A 37 28.60 -21.99 0.62
C CYS A 37 29.65 -23.11 0.77
N GLU A 38 29.68 -23.85 1.88
CA GLU A 38 30.69 -24.87 2.17
C GLU A 38 30.22 -26.30 1.86
N LYS A 39 29.17 -26.77 2.53
CA LYS A 39 28.74 -28.18 2.45
C LYS A 39 27.22 -28.32 2.57
N GLY A 40 26.64 -29.05 1.62
CA GLY A 40 25.20 -29.31 1.53
C GLY A 40 24.65 -28.98 0.15
N PHE A 41 23.33 -29.05 0.02
CA PHE A 41 22.62 -28.76 -1.22
C PHE A 41 22.10 -27.34 -1.24
N HIS A 42 22.57 -26.53 -2.18
CA HIS A 42 22.12 -25.15 -2.37
C HIS A 42 20.98 -25.03 -3.38
N ALA A 43 19.98 -24.21 -3.06
CA ALA A 43 18.93 -23.76 -3.97
C ALA A 43 18.43 -22.36 -3.57
N CYS A 44 17.74 -21.68 -4.48
CA CYS A 44 17.23 -20.33 -4.30
C CYS A 44 15.74 -20.35 -3.90
N PRO A 45 15.33 -19.70 -2.80
CA PRO A 45 13.91 -19.58 -2.47
C PRO A 45 13.13 -18.81 -3.55
N TYR A 46 13.67 -17.70 -4.03
CA TYR A 46 13.08 -16.94 -5.14
C TYR A 46 13.51 -17.54 -6.48
N PRO A 47 12.58 -17.85 -7.41
CA PRO A 47 12.90 -18.56 -8.65
C PRO A 47 13.95 -17.92 -9.54
N LEU A 48 13.99 -16.58 -9.63
CA LEU A 48 14.88 -15.90 -10.60
C LEU A 48 16.29 -15.66 -10.07
N ASP A 49 16.53 -15.84 -8.77
CA ASP A 49 17.88 -15.73 -8.18
C ASP A 49 18.84 -16.80 -8.74
N VAL A 50 18.30 -17.91 -9.28
CA VAL A 50 19.09 -18.94 -9.96
C VAL A 50 19.91 -18.37 -11.13
N PHE A 51 19.48 -17.25 -11.72
CA PHE A 51 20.20 -16.57 -12.80
C PHE A 51 21.45 -15.83 -12.34
N GLY A 52 21.59 -15.55 -11.04
CA GLY A 52 22.84 -15.07 -10.45
C GLY A 52 23.96 -16.12 -10.45
N TYR A 53 23.59 -17.40 -10.60
CA TYR A 53 24.52 -18.53 -10.50
C TYR A 53 24.74 -19.25 -11.84
N TYR A 54 23.69 -19.34 -12.67
CA TYR A 54 23.72 -20.04 -13.94
C TYR A 54 23.04 -19.20 -15.01
N ALA A 55 23.68 -19.09 -16.19
CA ALA A 55 23.09 -18.39 -17.31
C ALA A 55 21.78 -19.07 -17.74
N PRO A 56 20.73 -18.31 -18.12
CA PRO A 56 19.47 -18.90 -18.60
C PRO A 56 19.66 -19.84 -19.79
N ALA A 57 20.61 -19.53 -20.67
CA ALA A 57 20.93 -20.32 -21.84
C ALA A 57 21.88 -21.47 -21.47
N GLY A 58 21.47 -22.70 -21.77
CA GLY A 58 22.30 -23.89 -21.60
C GLY A 58 22.24 -24.54 -20.21
N SER A 59 21.55 -23.92 -19.27
CA SER A 59 21.27 -24.48 -17.95
C SER A 59 19.89 -25.12 -17.86
N ARG A 60 19.71 -25.96 -16.84
CA ARG A 60 18.45 -26.63 -16.53
C ARG A 60 17.98 -26.19 -15.15
N PHE A 61 16.67 -26.07 -14.96
CA PHE A 61 16.09 -25.52 -13.74
C PHE A 61 15.04 -26.48 -13.19
N CYS A 62 15.10 -26.77 -11.91
CA CYS A 62 14.08 -27.57 -11.25
C CYS A 62 13.51 -26.85 -10.03
N GLU A 63 12.23 -27.07 -9.80
CA GLU A 63 11.66 -26.92 -8.46
C GLU A 63 12.25 -28.01 -7.57
N VAL A 64 12.59 -27.66 -6.33
CA VAL A 64 13.18 -28.59 -5.37
C VAL A 64 12.51 -28.42 -4.00
N GLU A 65 12.50 -29.51 -3.24
CA GLU A 65 12.10 -29.48 -1.83
C GLU A 65 13.34 -29.75 -0.98
N GLN A 66 13.66 -28.83 -0.07
CA GLN A 66 14.79 -28.94 0.85
C GLN A 66 14.31 -29.22 2.27
N SER A 67 15.02 -30.09 2.99
CA SER A 67 14.69 -30.46 4.37
C SER A 67 15.95 -30.88 5.15
N GLY A 68 15.74 -31.33 6.39
CA GLY A 68 16.79 -31.79 7.29
C GLY A 68 17.43 -30.62 8.03
N LYS A 69 18.76 -30.61 8.14
CA LYS A 69 19.48 -29.42 8.62
C LYS A 69 19.42 -28.34 7.56
N ILE A 70 18.98 -27.13 7.92
CA ILE A 70 18.83 -25.99 7.02
C ILE A 70 19.67 -24.84 7.55
N ASP A 71 20.42 -24.22 6.63
CA ASP A 71 21.12 -22.96 6.83
C ASP A 71 20.61 -21.95 5.79
N ASP A 72 19.91 -20.93 6.27
CA ASP A 72 19.28 -19.85 5.52
C ASP A 72 19.89 -18.48 5.85
N SER A 73 21.14 -18.46 6.32
CA SER A 73 21.85 -17.22 6.67
C SER A 73 22.11 -16.28 5.49
N GLU A 74 21.96 -16.76 4.25
CA GLU A 74 22.15 -16.00 3.01
C GLU A 74 20.79 -15.56 2.44
N SER A 75 20.71 -14.34 1.89
CA SER A 75 19.42 -13.77 1.46
C SER A 75 18.84 -14.40 0.19
N ASP A 76 19.67 -14.93 -0.71
CA ASP A 76 19.28 -15.37 -2.06
C ASP A 76 19.35 -16.90 -2.25
N LYS A 77 19.87 -17.64 -1.26
CA LYS A 77 19.99 -19.10 -1.31
C LYS A 77 19.89 -19.72 0.07
N VAL A 78 19.49 -20.98 0.08
CA VAL A 78 19.41 -21.83 1.27
C VAL A 78 20.22 -23.10 1.06
N CYS A 79 20.89 -23.56 2.11
CA CYS A 79 21.67 -24.80 2.12
C CYS A 79 20.98 -25.84 2.99
N SER A 80 20.86 -27.08 2.51
CA SER A 80 20.20 -28.15 3.27
C SER A 80 20.97 -29.47 3.26
N SER A 81 20.76 -30.32 4.28
CA SER A 81 21.26 -31.70 4.28
C SER A 81 20.52 -32.60 3.32
N LYS A 82 19.23 -32.32 3.05
CA LYS A 82 18.40 -33.12 2.14
C LYS A 82 17.82 -32.26 1.03
N ILE A 83 17.75 -32.82 -0.17
CA ILE A 83 17.10 -32.20 -1.32
C ILE A 83 16.36 -33.25 -2.15
N ARG A 84 15.13 -32.95 -2.52
CA ARG A 84 14.36 -33.66 -3.55
C ARG A 84 14.38 -32.84 -4.82
N ILE A 85 14.84 -33.42 -5.92
CA ILE A 85 14.73 -32.79 -7.24
C ILE A 85 13.32 -33.02 -7.76
N GLY A 86 12.53 -31.95 -7.82
CA GLY A 86 11.16 -31.96 -8.31
C GLY A 86 11.09 -31.79 -9.84
N ALA A 87 10.00 -31.18 -10.30
CA ALA A 87 9.75 -30.96 -11.73
C ALA A 87 10.77 -30.00 -12.35
N GLU A 88 11.18 -30.31 -13.58
CA GLU A 88 11.96 -29.39 -14.41
C GLU A 88 11.06 -28.27 -14.94
N LEU A 89 11.58 -27.05 -14.95
CA LEU A 89 10.89 -25.84 -15.36
C LEU A 89 11.60 -25.23 -16.56
N ASP A 90 10.82 -24.83 -17.57
CA ASP A 90 11.30 -23.91 -18.58
C ASP A 90 11.30 -22.46 -18.04
N ILE A 91 11.82 -21.52 -18.82
CA ILE A 91 11.85 -20.10 -18.44
C ILE A 91 10.43 -19.57 -18.15
N ARG A 92 9.41 -20.02 -18.89
CA ARG A 92 8.02 -19.64 -18.61
C ARG A 92 7.55 -20.15 -17.25
N GLY A 93 7.92 -21.39 -16.90
CA GLY A 93 7.68 -21.98 -15.60
C GLY A 93 8.34 -21.20 -14.47
N LEU A 94 9.61 -20.80 -14.62
CA LEU A 94 10.30 -19.96 -13.65
C LEU A 94 9.66 -18.59 -13.48
N VAL A 95 9.28 -17.92 -14.58
CA VAL A 95 8.60 -16.62 -14.52
C VAL A 95 7.25 -16.75 -13.82
N LYS A 96 6.48 -17.79 -14.13
CA LYS A 96 5.21 -18.07 -13.45
C LYS A 96 5.41 -18.31 -11.95
N ALA A 97 6.42 -19.10 -11.60
CA ALA A 97 6.79 -19.34 -10.20
C ALA A 97 7.22 -18.04 -9.50
N ALA A 98 7.93 -17.15 -10.19
CA ALA A 98 8.40 -15.87 -9.64
C ALA A 98 7.23 -14.94 -9.33
N VAL A 99 6.27 -14.85 -10.25
CA VAL A 99 5.03 -14.10 -10.05
C VAL A 99 4.24 -14.68 -8.88
N SER A 100 4.10 -16.01 -8.78
CA SER A 100 3.43 -16.65 -7.65
C SER A 100 4.16 -16.38 -6.33
N TYR A 101 5.49 -16.51 -6.30
CA TYR A 101 6.31 -16.25 -5.11
C TYR A 101 6.11 -14.83 -4.59
N VAL A 102 6.15 -13.83 -5.49
CA VAL A 102 5.89 -12.43 -5.15
C VAL A 102 4.46 -12.27 -4.66
N LYS A 103 3.48 -12.82 -5.38
CA LYS A 103 2.05 -12.70 -5.01
C LYS A 103 1.73 -13.31 -3.64
N GLU A 104 2.33 -14.44 -3.28
CA GLU A 104 2.16 -15.08 -1.97
C GLU A 104 2.78 -14.28 -0.83
N ARG A 105 3.85 -13.52 -1.11
CA ARG A 105 4.57 -12.68 -0.13
C ARG A 105 4.12 -11.23 -0.11
N CYS A 106 3.45 -10.76 -1.15
CA CYS A 106 2.61 -9.59 -1.11
C CYS A 106 1.39 -9.93 -0.25
N THR A 107 1.55 -9.93 1.07
CA THR A 107 0.43 -10.13 1.97
C THR A 107 -0.47 -8.91 1.84
N ASN A 108 -1.71 -9.16 1.43
CA ASN A 108 -2.80 -8.20 1.57
C ASN A 108 -3.22 -8.04 3.04
N GLU A 109 -2.37 -8.38 4.01
CA GLU A 109 -2.68 -8.25 5.45
C GLU A 109 -3.13 -6.83 5.82
N TYR A 110 -2.77 -5.83 5.00
CA TYR A 110 -3.20 -4.44 5.15
C TYR A 110 -3.90 -3.84 3.90
N ASN A 111 -4.11 -4.63 2.85
CA ASN A 111 -4.86 -4.22 1.66
C ASN A 111 -6.17 -5.00 1.59
N ALA A 112 -7.27 -4.27 1.71
CA ALA A 112 -8.64 -4.74 1.59
C ALA A 112 -8.82 -5.97 0.67
N GLU A 113 -9.38 -7.05 1.21
CA GLU A 113 -10.17 -7.97 0.38
C GLU A 113 -11.21 -7.14 -0.42
N PRO A 114 -11.55 -7.51 -1.67
CA PRO A 114 -12.58 -6.80 -2.42
C PRO A 114 -13.86 -6.61 -1.60
N GLY A 115 -14.22 -5.35 -1.30
CA GLY A 115 -15.37 -4.99 -0.47
C GLY A 115 -15.11 -4.83 1.03
N LYS A 116 -13.88 -5.02 1.52
CA LYS A 116 -13.46 -4.68 2.89
C LYS A 116 -12.68 -3.36 2.91
N PRO A 117 -12.63 -2.65 4.05
CA PRO A 117 -11.77 -1.47 4.17
C PRO A 117 -10.29 -1.85 4.29
N ALA A 118 -9.39 -1.09 3.66
CA ALA A 118 -7.95 -1.16 3.87
C ALA A 118 -7.63 -0.42 5.17
N MET A 119 -7.03 -1.08 6.16
CA MET A 119 -6.84 -0.51 7.50
C MET A 119 -5.39 -0.62 7.97
N THR A 120 -4.88 0.44 8.59
CA THR A 120 -3.53 0.49 9.16
C THR A 120 -3.52 1.27 10.48
N GLY A 121 -2.44 1.12 11.26
CA GLY A 121 -2.28 1.70 12.59
C GLY A 121 -1.68 3.11 12.62
N TYR A 122 -1.08 3.47 13.76
CA TYR A 122 -0.34 4.73 13.97
C TYR A 122 0.73 4.95 12.90
N ARG A 123 0.76 6.14 12.28
CA ARG A 123 1.66 6.48 11.16
C ARG A 123 1.58 5.53 9.96
N GLY A 124 0.51 4.76 9.85
CA GLY A 124 0.32 3.82 8.76
C GLY A 124 -0.14 4.49 7.48
N VAL A 125 0.04 3.79 6.36
CA VAL A 125 -0.51 4.17 5.05
C VAL A 125 -1.56 3.14 4.63
N ALA A 126 -2.78 3.58 4.35
CA ALA A 126 -3.88 2.76 3.83
C ALA A 126 -4.29 3.29 2.45
N THR A 127 -4.35 2.40 1.46
CA THR A 127 -4.79 2.74 0.10
C THR A 127 -5.90 1.79 -0.34
N ALA A 128 -6.99 2.35 -0.88
CA ALA A 128 -8.08 1.59 -1.46
C ALA A 128 -8.41 2.14 -2.86
N GLY A 129 -8.87 1.26 -3.75
CA GLY A 129 -9.29 1.64 -5.11
C GLY A 129 -10.64 2.35 -5.14
N ASP A 130 -11.23 2.43 -6.34
CA ASP A 130 -12.56 3.03 -6.54
C ASP A 130 -13.64 2.33 -5.71
N ARG A 131 -14.52 3.11 -5.10
CA ARG A 131 -15.54 2.67 -4.14
C ARG A 131 -14.95 1.93 -2.93
N GLY A 132 -13.64 2.00 -2.74
CA GLY A 132 -12.93 1.41 -1.62
C GLY A 132 -13.01 2.30 -0.38
N ALA A 133 -12.76 1.69 0.77
CA ALA A 133 -12.62 2.40 2.03
C ALA A 133 -11.18 2.24 2.53
N ALA A 134 -10.52 3.34 2.91
CA ALA A 134 -9.17 3.35 3.47
C ALA A 134 -9.19 4.04 4.84
N THR A 135 -8.63 3.39 5.85
CA THR A 135 -8.58 3.90 7.23
C THR A 135 -7.15 3.83 7.75
N ALA A 136 -6.59 4.97 8.18
CA ALA A 136 -5.30 5.06 8.83
C ALA A 136 -5.43 5.68 10.24
N GLY A 137 -4.57 5.25 11.17
CA GLY A 137 -4.53 5.79 12.53
C GLY A 137 -3.94 7.21 12.60
N ASN A 138 -3.64 7.66 13.82
CA ASN A 138 -3.06 8.99 14.06
C ASN A 138 -1.74 9.17 13.30
N CYS A 139 -1.55 10.36 12.74
CA CYS A 139 -0.46 10.73 11.83
C CYS A 139 -0.36 9.81 10.60
N GLY A 140 -1.42 9.09 10.26
CA GLY A 140 -1.49 8.18 9.13
C GLY A 140 -1.96 8.85 7.85
N VAL A 141 -1.81 8.14 6.73
CA VAL A 141 -2.26 8.57 5.40
C VAL A 141 -3.28 7.58 4.87
N ALA A 142 -4.49 8.05 4.57
CA ALA A 142 -5.55 7.26 3.96
C ALA A 142 -5.88 7.80 2.57
N THR A 143 -5.85 6.94 1.55
CA THR A 143 -6.20 7.29 0.16
C THR A 143 -7.25 6.34 -0.37
N ALA A 144 -8.35 6.86 -0.91
CA ALA A 144 -9.38 6.09 -1.58
C ALA A 144 -9.67 6.66 -2.98
N GLY A 145 -10.00 5.78 -3.94
CA GLY A 145 -10.33 6.17 -5.32
C GLY A 145 -11.70 6.86 -5.47
N ASP A 146 -12.24 6.85 -6.68
CA ASP A 146 -13.51 7.52 -6.99
C ASP A 146 -14.68 6.89 -6.22
N ARG A 147 -15.55 7.74 -5.66
CA ARG A 147 -16.63 7.36 -4.73
C ARG A 147 -16.13 6.55 -3.53
N GLY A 148 -14.84 6.64 -3.22
CA GLY A 148 -14.22 6.00 -2.08
C GLY A 148 -14.39 6.80 -0.78
N ALA A 149 -14.07 6.17 0.34
CA ALA A 149 -14.07 6.78 1.65
C ALA A 149 -12.67 6.68 2.27
N ALA A 150 -12.04 7.81 2.60
CA ALA A 150 -10.73 7.86 3.25
C ALA A 150 -10.87 8.48 4.65
N THR A 151 -10.34 7.80 5.66
CA THR A 151 -10.35 8.27 7.05
C THR A 151 -8.95 8.22 7.64
N ALA A 152 -8.43 9.33 8.14
CA ALA A 152 -7.17 9.41 8.86
C ALA A 152 -7.39 9.98 10.27
N GLY A 153 -6.63 9.50 11.25
CA GLY A 153 -6.67 10.00 12.63
C GLY A 153 -6.06 11.41 12.79
N ASP A 154 -5.80 11.82 14.03
CA ASP A 154 -5.27 13.15 14.36
C ASP A 154 -3.90 13.39 13.70
N GLY A 155 -3.72 14.58 13.13
CA GLY A 155 -2.55 14.96 12.33
C GLY A 155 -2.36 14.11 11.08
N GLY A 156 -3.36 13.32 10.68
CA GLY A 156 -3.34 12.47 9.50
C GLY A 156 -3.79 13.20 8.23
N ALA A 157 -3.57 12.55 7.09
CA ALA A 157 -4.00 13.02 5.78
C ALA A 157 -4.98 12.02 5.14
N ALA A 158 -6.17 12.49 4.78
CA ALA A 158 -7.19 11.70 4.10
C ALA A 158 -7.46 12.27 2.70
N THR A 159 -7.39 11.43 1.67
CA THR A 159 -7.65 11.82 0.27
C THR A 159 -8.67 10.88 -0.36
N ALA A 160 -9.74 11.42 -0.94
CA ALA A 160 -10.75 10.66 -1.68
C ALA A 160 -10.98 11.25 -3.09
N GLY A 161 -11.22 10.39 -4.07
CA GLY A 161 -11.49 10.77 -5.46
C GLY A 161 -12.85 11.45 -5.68
N ASP A 162 -13.32 11.47 -6.92
CA ASP A 162 -14.54 12.16 -7.31
C ASP A 162 -15.78 11.50 -6.68
N GLY A 163 -16.65 12.33 -6.09
CA GLY A 163 -17.79 11.89 -5.29
C GLY A 163 -17.40 11.08 -4.05
N GLY A 164 -16.12 11.12 -3.66
CA GLY A 164 -15.60 10.45 -2.46
C GLY A 164 -15.76 11.29 -1.20
N ALA A 165 -15.52 10.65 -0.05
CA ALA A 165 -15.55 11.28 1.26
C ALA A 165 -14.18 11.16 1.93
N ALA A 166 -13.58 12.27 2.34
CA ALA A 166 -12.33 12.32 3.08
C ALA A 166 -12.58 12.90 4.48
N THR A 167 -12.13 12.19 5.52
CA THR A 167 -12.21 12.64 6.91
C THR A 167 -10.86 12.57 7.59
N ALA A 168 -10.39 13.67 8.17
CA ALA A 168 -9.16 13.73 8.95
C ALA A 168 -9.44 14.26 10.37
N GLY A 169 -8.71 13.75 11.36
CA GLY A 169 -8.81 14.18 12.76
C GLY A 169 -8.27 15.59 13.02
N ASP A 170 -8.01 15.91 14.29
CA ASP A 170 -7.52 17.23 14.70
C ASP A 170 -6.14 17.53 14.11
N GLY A 171 -5.97 18.74 13.57
CA GLY A 171 -4.77 19.15 12.82
C GLY A 171 -4.54 18.36 11.54
N GLY A 172 -5.51 17.55 11.10
CA GLY A 172 -5.43 16.73 9.91
C GLY A 172 -5.80 17.48 8.63
N VAL A 173 -5.50 16.86 7.49
CA VAL A 173 -5.82 17.38 6.15
C VAL A 173 -6.78 16.41 5.46
N ALA A 174 -7.95 16.88 5.08
CA ALA A 174 -8.93 16.13 4.30
C ALA A 174 -9.08 16.75 2.90
N THR A 175 -8.90 15.94 1.86
CA THR A 175 -9.05 16.36 0.45
C THR A 175 -10.02 15.45 -0.28
N ALA A 176 -11.04 16.01 -0.93
CA ALA A 176 -12.01 15.26 -1.72
C ALA A 176 -12.17 15.89 -3.12
N GLY A 177 -12.37 15.05 -4.14
CA GLY A 177 -12.51 15.45 -5.54
C GLY A 177 -13.80 16.21 -5.89
N TYR A 178 -14.16 16.23 -7.17
CA TYR A 178 -15.40 16.83 -7.66
C TYR A 178 -16.62 16.20 -7.00
N ARG A 179 -17.57 17.02 -6.51
CA ARG A 179 -18.72 16.57 -5.67
C ARG A 179 -18.30 15.79 -4.42
N GLY A 180 -17.04 15.91 -4.00
CA GLY A 180 -16.52 15.24 -2.83
C GLY A 180 -16.93 15.93 -1.54
N VAL A 181 -16.81 15.20 -0.43
CA VAL A 181 -17.01 15.73 0.93
C VAL A 181 -15.68 15.63 1.68
N ALA A 182 -15.15 16.75 2.13
CA ALA A 182 -13.94 16.81 2.94
C ALA A 182 -14.27 17.35 4.34
N THR A 183 -13.91 16.60 5.37
CA THR A 183 -14.13 16.98 6.78
C THR A 183 -12.82 16.90 7.55
N ALA A 184 -12.40 17.99 8.19
CA ALA A 184 -11.22 18.03 9.04
C ALA A 184 -11.55 18.56 10.45
N GLY A 185 -10.87 18.05 11.47
CA GLY A 185 -11.08 18.39 12.88
C GLY A 185 -10.62 19.80 13.28
N TYR A 186 -10.41 20.01 14.58
CA TYR A 186 -9.87 21.26 15.16
C TYR A 186 -8.55 21.63 14.49
N ARG A 187 -8.39 22.90 14.06
CA ARG A 187 -7.24 23.38 13.28
C ARG A 187 -6.93 22.54 12.02
N GLY A 188 -7.91 21.80 11.52
CA GLY A 188 -7.77 20.98 10.33
C GLY A 188 -7.91 21.78 9.04
N VAL A 189 -7.50 21.17 7.94
CA VAL A 189 -7.66 21.72 6.59
C VAL A 189 -8.56 20.80 5.78
N ALA A 190 -9.70 21.31 5.31
CA ALA A 190 -10.63 20.60 4.45
C ALA A 190 -10.65 21.24 3.05
N MET A 191 -10.44 20.44 2.01
CA MET A 191 -10.45 20.88 0.61
C MET A 191 -11.39 19.98 -0.19
N ALA A 192 -12.41 20.56 -0.82
CA ALA A 192 -13.32 19.86 -1.71
C ALA A 192 -13.32 20.51 -3.11
N GLY A 193 -13.40 19.69 -4.16
CA GLY A 193 -13.51 20.18 -5.53
C GLY A 193 -14.83 20.88 -5.84
N ASP A 194 -15.09 21.18 -7.11
CA ASP A 194 -16.33 21.84 -7.54
C ASP A 194 -17.57 21.04 -7.14
N ARG A 195 -18.62 21.75 -6.74
CA ARG A 195 -19.86 21.18 -6.17
C ARG A 195 -19.61 20.29 -4.94
N GLY A 196 -18.43 20.39 -4.34
CA GLY A 196 -18.07 19.66 -3.14
C GLY A 196 -18.45 20.41 -1.87
N ALA A 197 -18.32 19.72 -0.73
CA ALA A 197 -18.51 20.29 0.59
C ALA A 197 -17.25 20.14 1.42
N ALA A 198 -16.69 21.25 1.91
CA ALA A 198 -15.54 21.27 2.80
C ALA A 198 -15.97 21.77 4.19
N THR A 199 -15.69 21.00 5.23
CA THR A 199 -15.96 21.38 6.63
C THR A 199 -14.69 21.26 7.46
N ALA A 200 -14.28 22.35 8.12
CA ALA A 200 -13.16 22.36 9.05
C ALA A 200 -13.62 22.83 10.44
N GLY A 201 -13.05 22.27 11.50
CA GLY A 201 -13.34 22.67 12.89
C GLY A 201 -12.84 24.07 13.24
N ASP A 202 -12.92 24.41 14.54
CA ASP A 202 -12.44 25.69 15.06
C ASP A 202 -10.94 25.92 14.75
N GLY A 203 -10.60 27.13 14.33
CA GLY A 203 -9.27 27.50 13.84
C GLY A 203 -8.84 26.78 12.56
N GLY A 204 -9.75 26.06 11.90
CA GLY A 204 -9.50 25.32 10.68
C GLY A 204 -9.72 26.15 9.40
N ALA A 205 -9.30 25.59 8.27
CA ALA A 205 -9.49 26.17 6.95
C ALA A 205 -10.33 25.23 6.08
N ALA A 206 -11.44 25.72 5.54
CA ALA A 206 -12.30 25.01 4.61
C ALA A 206 -12.29 25.70 3.25
N THR A 207 -11.95 24.96 2.18
CA THR A 207 -11.98 25.45 0.79
C THR A 207 -12.84 24.54 -0.06
N ALA A 208 -13.81 25.11 -0.77
CA ALA A 208 -14.63 24.40 -1.73
C ALA A 208 -14.56 25.09 -3.10
N GLY A 209 -14.59 24.31 -4.19
CA GLY A 209 -14.58 24.83 -5.56
C GLY A 209 -15.88 25.52 -5.96
N ASP A 210 -16.10 25.68 -7.27
CA ASP A 210 -17.27 26.37 -7.82
C ASP A 210 -18.56 25.66 -7.44
N ARG A 211 -19.57 26.45 -7.05
CA ARG A 211 -20.85 25.97 -6.50
C ARG A 211 -20.67 25.01 -5.31
N GLY A 212 -19.52 25.07 -4.65
CA GLY A 212 -19.21 24.31 -3.46
C GLY A 212 -19.69 25.00 -2.19
N ALA A 213 -19.68 24.27 -1.09
CA ALA A 213 -19.98 24.78 0.23
C ALA A 213 -18.76 24.63 1.15
N ALA A 214 -18.25 25.73 1.68
CA ALA A 214 -17.16 25.74 2.65
C ALA A 214 -17.67 26.20 4.02
N THR A 215 -17.45 25.41 5.06
CA THR A 215 -17.79 25.75 6.44
C THR A 215 -16.57 25.63 7.34
N ALA A 216 -16.21 26.68 8.05
CA ALA A 216 -15.16 26.67 9.06
C ALA A 216 -15.72 27.09 10.43
N GLY A 217 -15.19 26.50 11.50
CA GLY A 217 -15.57 26.84 12.87
C GLY A 217 -15.16 28.25 13.31
N ASN A 218 -15.22 28.51 14.61
CA ASN A 218 -14.78 29.78 15.20
C ASN A 218 -13.30 30.03 14.88
N TYR A 219 -12.94 31.28 14.61
CA TYR A 219 -11.60 31.68 14.16
C TYR A 219 -11.10 30.95 12.90
N GLY A 220 -12.01 30.30 12.16
CA GLY A 220 -11.70 29.55 10.95
C GLY A 220 -11.78 30.41 9.69
N ALA A 221 -11.24 29.89 8.59
CA ALA A 221 -11.31 30.50 7.28
C ALA A 221 -12.11 29.61 6.31
N ALA A 222 -13.20 30.13 5.76
CA ALA A 222 -14.02 29.45 4.77
C ALA A 222 -13.91 30.16 3.42
N THR A 223 -13.55 29.43 2.37
CA THR A 223 -13.46 29.95 0.98
C THR A 223 -14.28 29.07 0.05
N ALA A 224 -15.19 29.66 -0.73
CA ALA A 224 -15.96 28.98 -1.75
C ALA A 224 -15.79 29.68 -3.12
N GLY A 225 -15.76 28.91 -4.21
CA GLY A 225 -15.67 29.43 -5.58
C GLY A 225 -16.95 30.11 -6.07
N ASP A 226 -17.07 30.29 -7.39
CA ASP A 226 -18.18 31.01 -8.02
C ASP A 226 -19.53 30.32 -7.77
N GLY A 227 -20.53 31.08 -7.36
CA GLY A 227 -21.83 30.58 -6.95
C GLY A 227 -21.77 29.65 -5.73
N GLY A 228 -20.66 29.64 -5.00
CA GLY A 228 -20.46 28.85 -3.78
C GLY A 228 -20.96 29.55 -2.52
N ALA A 229 -21.03 28.80 -1.43
CA ALA A 229 -21.42 29.30 -0.12
C ALA A 229 -20.28 29.11 0.88
N ALA A 230 -19.81 30.20 1.49
CA ALA A 230 -18.79 30.18 2.53
C ALA A 230 -19.40 30.62 3.87
N THR A 231 -19.23 29.80 4.92
CA THR A 231 -19.66 30.11 6.29
C THR A 231 -18.50 29.96 7.26
N ALA A 232 -18.21 30.99 8.04
CA ALA A 232 -17.22 30.94 9.11
C ALA A 232 -17.87 31.30 10.46
N GLY A 233 -17.40 30.68 11.56
CA GLY A 233 -17.87 30.97 12.92
C GLY A 233 -17.45 32.35 13.44
N ASP A 234 -17.61 32.57 14.75
CA ASP A 234 -17.23 33.82 15.42
C ASP A 234 -15.72 34.07 15.26
N GLY A 235 -15.35 35.31 14.94
CA GLY A 235 -13.96 35.71 14.64
C GLY A 235 -13.39 35.08 13.37
N GLY A 236 -14.19 34.38 12.56
CA GLY A 236 -13.77 33.73 11.33
C GLY A 236 -13.85 34.63 10.09
N ALA A 237 -13.24 34.17 9.00
CA ALA A 237 -13.27 34.83 7.70
C ALA A 237 -13.97 33.96 6.66
N ALA A 238 -14.99 34.51 6.00
CA ALA A 238 -15.72 33.84 4.93
C ALA A 238 -15.54 34.61 3.61
N THR A 239 -15.11 33.92 2.55
CA THR A 239 -14.95 34.46 1.20
C THR A 239 -15.69 33.59 0.19
N ALA A 240 -16.55 34.18 -0.63
CA ALA A 240 -17.22 33.51 -1.73
C ALA A 240 -16.95 34.24 -3.06
N GLY A 241 -16.83 33.48 -4.15
CA GLY A 241 -16.66 34.01 -5.51
C GLY A 241 -17.91 34.70 -6.07
N ASP A 242 -17.93 34.94 -7.38
CA ASP A 242 -18.99 35.68 -8.06
C ASP A 242 -20.35 34.98 -7.87
N ARG A 243 -21.39 35.75 -7.51
CA ARG A 243 -22.74 35.23 -7.18
C ARG A 243 -22.74 34.26 -5.99
N GLY A 244 -21.68 34.25 -5.20
CA GLY A 244 -21.55 33.45 -4.01
C GLY A 244 -22.23 34.10 -2.79
N ALA A 245 -22.35 33.32 -1.71
CA ALA A 245 -22.85 33.80 -0.43
C ALA A 245 -21.78 33.61 0.64
N ALA A 246 -21.42 34.68 1.35
CA ALA A 246 -20.47 34.62 2.46
C ALA A 246 -21.17 35.03 3.76
N THR A 247 -21.03 34.21 4.80
CA THR A 247 -21.55 34.46 6.15
C THR A 247 -20.43 34.28 7.17
N ALA A 248 -20.24 35.24 8.07
CA ALA A 248 -19.31 35.14 9.18
C ALA A 248 -20.03 35.46 10.50
N GLY A 249 -19.60 34.82 11.59
CA GLY A 249 -20.12 35.06 12.93
C GLY A 249 -19.71 36.43 13.50
N ASN A 250 -19.97 36.63 14.80
CA ASN A 250 -19.60 37.85 15.51
C ASN A 250 -18.10 38.12 15.36
N TYR A 251 -17.72 39.38 15.15
CA TYR A 251 -16.32 39.78 14.92
C TYR A 251 -15.66 39.13 13.69
N GLY A 252 -16.43 38.47 12.83
CA GLY A 252 -15.94 37.87 11.60
C GLY A 252 -15.99 38.82 10.40
N ALA A 253 -15.33 38.42 9.32
CA ALA A 253 -15.33 39.14 8.05
C ALA A 253 -15.96 38.29 6.95
N ALA A 254 -16.90 38.85 6.19
CA ALA A 254 -17.55 38.18 5.07
C ALA A 254 -17.36 38.99 3.78
N THR A 255 -16.87 38.33 2.72
CA THR A 255 -16.67 38.93 1.39
C THR A 255 -17.31 38.04 0.33
N ALA A 256 -18.13 38.60 -0.54
CA ALA A 256 -18.74 37.91 -1.68
C ALA A 256 -18.62 38.76 -2.96
N GLY A 257 -18.35 38.12 -4.10
CA GLY A 257 -18.24 38.74 -5.44
C GLY A 257 -19.56 38.89 -6.18
#